data_AF-A0A9X4M0G7-F1
#
_entry.id   AF-A0A9X4M0G7-F1
#
_cell.length_a   1.000
_cell.length_b   1.000
_cell.length_c   1.000
_cell.angle_alpha   90.00
_cell.angle_beta   90.00
_cell.angle_gamma   90.00
#
_symmetry.space_group_name_H-M   'P 1'
#
loop_
_entity.id
_entity.type
_entity.pdbx_description
1 polymer ?
#
loop_
_entity_poly.entity_id
_entity_poly.type
_entity_poly.pdbx_seq_one_letter_code
_entity_poly.pdbx_strand_id
1 'polypeptide(L)'
;MSSDAPARPQALAPVRWRDPKRHWWWFALVVPLSPFIAWGLVKALHLGLFWAAGVLVIAVLVPLIDLVTRADKSNPPEELTKALENDRFYRYCVYAYLPLQYLGLVFACYLWVHAPMGIPERIALASTVGVVGGVAINTAHELGHKRTKLERRLSKIALAQSFYGHFYVEHNHGHHIRVATPVDPASARFGEAYWFFLPRSVVGSLRHAWHIESGRLRRRGQRVFGPHNNILNAWALSVVLFATLIAVFGWSIAPYLAFQAVLGFVLLEAVNYLEHYGLLRSRRADGSFMKTSFRDSWNSDHLCSNLFLYQLQRHSDHHANPLRRYQTLRTSEVSPQLPAGYAVMIWCAFVPPLWRRVMDRRLLAYYDHDLTKINMKPRLARKLGLTPPGLIGPATSAAVSRRTPSSPPARRR
;
A
#
# COMPACT_ATOMS: atom_id res chain seq x y z
N MET A 1 -33.21 -54.85 -14.65
CA MET A 1 -33.11 -53.59 -13.90
C MET A 1 -31.76 -53.57 -13.22
N SER A 2 -30.75 -52.96 -13.86
CA SER A 2 -29.42 -52.75 -13.26
C SER A 2 -29.49 -51.56 -12.32
N SER A 3 -29.20 -51.75 -11.04
CA SER A 3 -29.16 -50.68 -10.05
C SER A 3 -27.79 -49.99 -10.09
N ASP A 4 -27.68 -48.90 -10.85
CA ASP A 4 -26.55 -47.98 -10.74
C ASP A 4 -26.74 -47.11 -9.50
N ALA A 5 -26.14 -47.55 -8.38
CA ALA A 5 -25.98 -46.71 -7.21
C ALA A 5 -24.94 -45.60 -7.51
N PRO A 6 -25.21 -44.32 -7.21
CA PRO A 6 -24.24 -43.26 -7.44
C PRO A 6 -23.03 -43.46 -6.55
N ALA A 7 -21.84 -43.51 -7.17
CA ALA A 7 -20.57 -43.59 -6.47
C ALA A 7 -20.46 -42.46 -5.43
N ARG A 8 -20.19 -42.83 -4.17
CA ARG A 8 -19.90 -41.86 -3.10
C ARG A 8 -18.73 -40.97 -3.54
N PRO A 9 -18.80 -39.64 -3.35
CA PRO A 9 -17.67 -38.77 -3.64
C PRO A 9 -16.46 -39.24 -2.83
N GLN A 10 -15.38 -39.61 -3.52
CA GLN A 10 -14.11 -39.90 -2.89
C GLN A 10 -13.69 -38.66 -2.10
N ALA A 11 -13.58 -38.79 -0.79
CA ALA A 11 -12.99 -37.75 0.04
C ALA A 11 -11.55 -37.53 -0.43
N LEU A 12 -11.28 -36.38 -1.04
CA LEU A 12 -9.94 -35.98 -1.43
C LEU A 12 -9.00 -36.16 -0.23
N ALA A 13 -7.90 -36.89 -0.43
CA ALA A 13 -6.90 -37.08 0.60
C ALA A 13 -6.48 -35.72 1.18
N PRO A 14 -6.30 -35.59 2.51
CA PRO A 14 -5.95 -34.32 3.11
C PRO A 14 -4.65 -33.80 2.50
N VAL A 15 -4.72 -32.62 1.86
CA VAL A 15 -3.56 -31.95 1.28
C VAL A 15 -2.54 -31.70 2.40
N ARG A 16 -1.47 -32.51 2.44
CA ARG A 16 -0.35 -32.32 3.35
C ARG A 16 0.54 -31.21 2.80
N TRP A 17 0.23 -29.96 3.17
CA TRP A 17 1.06 -28.80 2.86
C TRP A 17 1.48 -28.09 4.14
N ARG A 18 2.72 -27.60 4.16
CA ARG A 18 3.27 -26.78 5.25
C ARG A 18 3.80 -25.50 4.64
N ASP A 19 3.57 -24.35 5.27
CA ASP A 19 4.20 -23.09 4.87
C ASP A 19 5.69 -23.16 5.23
N PRO A 20 6.62 -23.25 4.27
CA PRO A 20 8.05 -23.31 4.56
C PRO A 20 8.55 -22.01 5.21
N LYS A 21 7.81 -20.91 5.05
CA LYS A 21 8.18 -19.58 5.57
C LYS A 21 7.51 -19.25 6.90
N ARG A 22 6.74 -20.17 7.50
CA ARG A 22 5.91 -19.88 8.67
C ARG A 22 6.68 -19.12 9.75
N HIS A 23 7.85 -19.60 10.15
CA HIS A 23 8.62 -18.96 11.22
C HIS A 23 9.40 -17.72 10.78
N TRP A 24 9.57 -17.52 9.47
CA TRP A 24 10.28 -16.36 8.93
C TRP A 24 9.46 -15.07 8.99
N TRP A 25 8.14 -15.16 9.19
CA TRP A 25 7.29 -13.99 9.41
C TRP A 25 7.68 -13.17 10.64
N TRP A 26 8.41 -13.75 11.60
CA TRP A 26 8.98 -13.00 12.72
C TRP A 26 10.07 -12.01 12.31
N PHE A 27 10.72 -12.19 11.15
CA PHE A 27 11.71 -11.21 10.66
C PHE A 27 11.10 -9.84 10.37
N ALA A 28 9.79 -9.75 10.15
CA ALA A 28 9.09 -8.46 10.07
C ALA A 28 9.26 -7.60 11.34
N LEU A 29 9.52 -8.23 12.51
CA LEU A 29 9.76 -7.53 13.77
C LEU A 29 11.15 -6.91 13.90
N VAL A 30 12.09 -7.21 12.98
CA VAL A 30 13.40 -6.56 12.97
C VAL A 30 13.26 -5.05 12.79
N VAL A 31 12.29 -4.59 11.99
CA VAL A 31 12.04 -3.17 11.75
C VAL A 31 11.65 -2.44 13.05
N PRO A 32 10.58 -2.80 13.79
CA PRO A 32 10.21 -2.10 15.01
C PRO A 32 11.22 -2.30 16.15
N LEU A 33 12.11 -3.30 16.06
CA LEU A 33 13.25 -3.44 16.96
C LEU A 33 14.45 -2.55 16.59
N SER A 34 14.46 -1.95 15.40
CA SER A 34 15.61 -1.17 14.90
C SER A 34 16.06 0.00 15.80
N PRO A 35 15.21 0.70 16.58
CA PRO A 35 15.71 1.70 17.54
C PRO A 35 16.58 1.09 18.66
N PHE A 36 16.24 -0.11 19.12
CA PHE A 36 17.02 -0.83 20.14
C PHE A 36 18.31 -1.39 19.55
N ILE A 37 18.24 -1.93 18.33
CA ILE A 37 19.41 -2.40 17.58
C ILE A 37 20.37 -1.24 17.32
N ALA A 38 19.85 -0.07 16.90
CA ALA A 38 20.63 1.15 16.71
C ALA A 38 21.41 1.53 17.98
N TRP A 39 20.72 1.62 19.11
CA TRP A 39 21.35 1.92 20.40
C TRP A 39 22.43 0.89 20.77
N GLY A 40 22.15 -0.40 20.62
CA GLY A 40 23.12 -1.47 20.90
C GLY A 40 24.37 -1.39 20.02
N LEU A 41 24.19 -1.15 18.72
CA LEU A 41 25.30 -1.01 17.77
C LEU A 41 26.14 0.24 18.05
N VAL A 42 25.51 1.38 18.35
CA VAL A 42 26.24 2.60 18.73
C VAL A 42 27.02 2.39 20.03
N LYS A 43 26.42 1.72 21.03
CA LYS A 43 27.10 1.40 22.29
C LYS A 43 28.28 0.46 22.12
N ALA A 44 28.18 -0.52 21.23
CA ALA A 44 29.23 -1.52 21.01
C ALA A 44 30.35 -1.01 20.08
N LEU A 45 30.02 -0.21 19.06
CA LEU A 45 30.94 0.15 17.99
C LEU A 45 31.34 1.63 18.00
N HIS A 46 30.71 2.45 18.84
CA HIS A 46 30.99 3.89 18.98
C HIS A 46 30.88 4.71 17.67
N LEU A 47 30.08 4.23 16.72
CA LEU A 47 29.85 4.88 15.42
C LEU A 47 28.41 5.41 15.32
N GLY A 48 28.26 6.74 15.23
CA GLY A 48 26.97 7.42 15.16
C GLY A 48 26.12 7.06 13.92
N LEU A 49 26.73 6.54 12.85
CA LEU A 49 26.00 6.07 11.66
C LEU A 49 24.95 5.02 12.00
N PHE A 50 25.17 4.19 13.03
CA PHE A 50 24.24 3.14 13.41
C PHE A 50 22.93 3.66 14.02
N TRP A 51 22.84 4.95 14.37
CA TRP A 51 21.54 5.56 14.66
C TRP A 51 20.55 5.45 13.48
N ALA A 52 21.06 5.34 12.25
CA ALA A 52 20.28 5.10 11.04
C ALA A 52 19.97 3.60 10.79
N ALA A 53 20.05 2.71 11.79
CA ALA A 53 19.87 1.26 11.62
C ALA A 53 18.62 0.88 10.82
N GLY A 54 17.47 1.53 11.05
CA GLY A 54 16.24 1.24 10.29
C GLY A 54 16.39 1.56 8.80
N VAL A 55 17.06 2.67 8.48
CA VAL A 55 17.38 3.04 7.09
C VAL A 55 18.39 2.05 6.50
N LEU A 56 19.45 1.69 7.23
CA LEU A 56 20.45 0.72 6.78
C LEU A 56 19.83 -0.66 6.50
N VAL A 57 18.89 -1.10 7.35
CA VAL A 57 18.16 -2.36 7.14
C VAL A 57 17.39 -2.31 5.81
N ILE A 58 16.61 -1.26 5.57
CA ILE A 58 15.79 -1.18 4.35
C ILE A 58 16.63 -0.85 3.11
N ALA A 59 17.62 0.04 3.21
CA ALA A 59 18.37 0.54 2.06
C ALA A 59 19.55 -0.34 1.65
N VAL A 60 20.08 -1.15 2.58
CA VAL A 60 21.29 -1.95 2.36
C VAL A 60 21.01 -3.43 2.62
N LEU A 61 20.60 -3.79 3.83
CA LEU A 61 20.48 -5.20 4.22
C LEU A 61 19.42 -5.95 3.39
N VAL A 62 18.20 -5.41 3.29
CA VAL A 62 17.11 -6.04 2.53
C VAL A 62 17.48 -6.21 1.05
N PRO A 63 17.98 -5.18 0.32
CA PRO A 63 18.47 -5.35 -1.04
C PRO A 63 19.56 -6.41 -1.18
N LEU A 64 20.55 -6.45 -0.28
CA LEU A 64 21.61 -7.46 -0.32
C LEU A 64 21.06 -8.88 -0.14
N ILE A 65 20.10 -9.06 0.77
CA ILE A 65 19.42 -10.36 0.95
C ILE A 65 18.58 -10.69 -0.29
N ASP A 66 17.85 -9.74 -0.87
CA ASP A 66 17.06 -9.95 -2.08
C ASP A 66 17.92 -10.26 -3.33
N LEU A 67 19.20 -9.88 -3.35
CA LEU A 67 20.14 -10.26 -4.42
C LEU A 67 20.54 -11.73 -4.35
N VAL A 68 20.67 -12.29 -3.14
CA VAL A 68 21.08 -13.69 -2.92
C VAL A 68 19.89 -14.64 -2.77
N THR A 69 18.72 -14.12 -2.36
CA THR A 69 17.48 -14.89 -2.25
C THR A 69 16.69 -14.84 -3.55
N ARG A 70 16.16 -16.00 -3.97
CA ARG A 70 15.37 -16.08 -5.21
C ARG A 70 13.96 -15.51 -5.02
N ALA A 71 13.34 -15.10 -6.12
CA ALA A 71 11.92 -14.72 -6.14
C ALA A 71 11.05 -15.90 -5.67
N ASP A 72 10.10 -15.61 -4.79
CA ASP A 72 9.15 -16.57 -4.25
C ASP A 72 7.80 -16.49 -4.98
N LYS A 73 7.67 -17.33 -5.99
CA LYS A 73 6.44 -17.49 -6.77
C LYS A 73 5.46 -18.51 -6.19
N SER A 74 5.70 -19.00 -4.98
CA SER A 74 4.84 -20.04 -4.37
C SER A 74 3.51 -19.46 -3.92
N ASN A 75 2.43 -20.17 -4.23
CA ASN A 75 1.08 -19.85 -3.76
C ASN A 75 0.60 -20.97 -2.81
N PRO A 76 -0.06 -20.63 -1.68
CA PRO A 76 -0.68 -21.66 -0.86
C PRO A 76 -1.84 -22.34 -1.61
N PRO A 77 -2.05 -23.66 -1.42
CA PRO A 77 -3.16 -24.40 -2.00
C PRO A 77 -4.51 -23.74 -1.68
N GLU A 78 -5.43 -23.75 -2.63
CA GLU A 78 -6.70 -23.01 -2.50
C GLU A 78 -7.57 -23.55 -1.39
N GLU A 79 -7.56 -24.87 -1.21
CA GLU A 79 -8.30 -25.60 -0.20
C GLU A 79 -7.88 -25.20 1.22
N LEU A 80 -6.64 -24.75 1.39
CA LEU A 80 -6.07 -24.37 2.69
C LEU A 80 -6.22 -22.88 3.01
N THR A 81 -6.70 -22.05 2.07
CA THR A 81 -6.82 -20.60 2.24
C THR A 81 -7.59 -20.23 3.51
N LYS A 82 -8.78 -20.82 3.72
CA LYS A 82 -9.60 -20.55 4.91
C LYS A 82 -8.92 -20.98 6.20
N ALA A 83 -8.19 -22.10 6.19
CA ALA A 83 -7.48 -22.58 7.36
C ALA A 83 -6.32 -21.63 7.73
N LEU A 84 -5.54 -21.21 6.73
CA LEU A 84 -4.43 -20.27 6.90
C LEU A 84 -4.91 -18.89 7.37
N GLU A 85 -6.02 -18.38 6.83
CA GLU A 85 -6.60 -17.10 7.26
C GLU A 85 -7.07 -17.12 8.71
N ASN A 86 -7.44 -18.29 9.24
CA ASN A 86 -7.87 -18.46 10.62
C ASN A 86 -6.72 -18.81 11.58
N ASP A 87 -5.53 -19.17 11.09
CA ASP A 87 -4.38 -19.44 11.94
C ASP A 87 -3.99 -18.16 12.71
N ARG A 88 -3.88 -18.32 14.04
CA ARG A 88 -3.55 -17.22 14.96
C ARG A 88 -2.08 -16.82 14.87
N PHE A 89 -1.20 -17.72 14.46
CA PHE A 89 0.24 -17.45 14.33
C PHE A 89 0.51 -16.22 13.47
N TYR A 90 -0.07 -16.18 12.26
CA TYR A 90 0.12 -15.05 11.34
C TYR A 90 -0.47 -13.75 11.90
N ARG A 91 -1.60 -13.83 12.60
CA ARG A 91 -2.20 -12.66 13.27
C ARG A 91 -1.30 -12.11 14.37
N TYR A 92 -0.66 -12.98 15.15
CA TYR A 92 0.25 -12.54 16.21
C TYR A 92 1.52 -11.87 15.68
N CYS A 93 2.01 -12.25 14.49
CA CYS A 93 3.13 -11.55 13.85
C CYS A 93 2.79 -10.07 13.63
N VAL A 94 1.61 -9.79 13.06
CA VAL A 94 1.12 -8.43 12.80
C VAL A 94 0.82 -7.69 14.11
N TYR A 95 0.22 -8.36 15.10
CA TYR A 95 -0.10 -7.75 16.39
C TYR A 95 1.13 -7.39 17.21
N ALA A 96 2.18 -8.23 17.18
CA ALA A 96 3.42 -7.99 17.91
C ALA A 96 4.20 -6.76 17.38
N TYR A 97 3.95 -6.36 16.13
CA TYR A 97 4.54 -5.15 15.57
C TYR A 97 4.14 -3.89 16.36
N LEU A 98 2.87 -3.75 16.75
CA LEU A 98 2.33 -2.57 17.42
C LEU A 98 3.01 -2.24 18.76
N PRO A 99 3.08 -3.16 19.75
CA PRO A 99 3.75 -2.85 21.00
C PRO A 99 5.23 -2.51 20.77
N LEU A 100 5.92 -3.21 19.87
CA LEU A 100 7.33 -2.91 19.55
C LEU A 100 7.50 -1.54 18.88
N GLN A 101 6.58 -1.16 17.99
CA GLN A 101 6.54 0.17 17.38
C GLN A 101 6.48 1.27 18.46
N TYR A 102 5.55 1.15 19.41
CA TYR A 102 5.39 2.16 20.46
C TYR A 102 6.51 2.15 21.48
N LEU A 103 7.01 0.97 21.88
CA LEU A 103 8.18 0.85 22.74
C LEU A 103 9.41 1.49 22.09
N GLY A 104 9.62 1.24 20.79
CA GLY A 104 10.70 1.85 20.01
C GLY A 104 10.55 3.37 19.91
N LEU A 105 9.33 3.89 19.71
CA LEU A 105 9.06 5.33 19.69
C LEU A 105 9.35 5.99 21.04
N VAL A 106 8.84 5.43 22.14
CA VAL A 106 9.09 5.94 23.50
C VAL A 106 10.58 5.88 23.84
N PHE A 107 11.25 4.78 23.46
CA PHE A 107 12.68 4.63 23.67
C PHE A 107 13.49 5.67 22.87
N ALA A 108 13.11 5.93 21.61
CA ALA A 108 13.74 6.99 20.82
C ALA A 108 13.54 8.38 21.43
N CYS A 109 12.35 8.68 21.98
CA CYS A 109 12.11 9.92 22.72
C CYS A 109 13.04 10.04 23.93
N TYR A 110 13.17 8.96 24.72
CA TYR A 110 14.12 8.91 25.84
C TYR A 110 15.56 9.18 25.36
N LEU A 111 16.00 8.55 24.27
CA LEU A 111 17.34 8.74 23.72
C LEU A 111 17.57 10.17 23.24
N TRP A 112 16.60 10.81 22.56
CA TRP A 112 16.75 12.21 22.16
C TRP A 112 16.95 13.17 23.34
N VAL A 113 16.43 12.85 24.52
CA VAL A 113 16.64 13.69 25.71
C VAL A 113 17.96 13.35 26.39
N HIS A 114 18.27 12.06 26.57
CA HIS A 114 19.31 11.63 27.51
C HIS A 114 20.60 11.10 26.88
N ALA A 115 20.58 10.67 25.62
CA ALA A 115 21.78 10.17 24.97
C ALA A 115 22.66 11.32 24.43
N PRO A 116 23.99 11.22 24.54
CA PRO A 116 24.91 12.22 24.00
C PRO A 116 24.94 12.11 22.47
N MET A 117 24.00 12.78 21.81
CA MET A 117 23.85 12.78 20.35
C MET A 117 23.94 14.18 19.76
N GLY A 118 24.72 14.30 18.67
CA GLY A 118 24.68 15.46 17.79
C GLY A 118 23.40 15.52 16.96
N ILE A 119 23.16 16.66 16.30
CA ILE A 119 21.99 16.85 15.42
C ILE A 119 21.92 15.76 14.31
N PRO A 120 23.01 15.41 13.60
CA PRO A 120 22.96 14.36 12.58
C PRO A 120 22.50 13.00 13.10
N GLU A 121 22.95 12.63 14.30
CA GLU A 121 22.58 11.37 14.97
C GLU A 121 21.11 11.36 15.39
N ARG A 122 20.60 12.50 15.87
CA ARG A 122 19.18 12.66 16.21
C ARG A 122 18.30 12.51 14.97
N ILE A 123 18.70 13.09 13.84
CA ILE A 123 18.03 12.94 12.54
C ILE A 123 18.13 11.50 12.04
N ALA A 124 19.28 10.85 12.21
CA ALA A 124 19.48 9.44 11.86
C ALA A 124 18.54 8.52 12.65
N LEU A 125 18.43 8.72 13.97
CA LEU A 125 17.47 8.00 14.82
C LEU A 125 16.02 8.32 14.44
N ALA A 126 15.70 9.59 14.15
CA ALA A 126 14.38 9.98 13.65
C ALA A 126 14.05 9.33 12.30
N SER A 127 15.06 9.10 11.46
CA SER A 127 14.90 8.37 10.21
C SER A 127 14.61 6.88 10.46
N THR A 128 15.33 6.26 11.40
CA THR A 128 15.04 4.89 11.86
C THR A 128 13.61 4.76 12.38
N VAL A 129 13.17 5.67 13.26
CA VAL A 129 11.79 5.68 13.79
C VAL A 129 10.76 5.96 12.69
N GLY A 130 11.10 6.81 11.70
CA GLY A 130 10.23 7.08 10.56
C GLY A 130 10.07 5.85 9.64
N VAL A 131 11.11 5.04 9.47
CA VAL A 131 11.02 3.73 8.81
C VAL A 131 10.10 2.79 9.59
N VAL A 132 10.21 2.74 10.92
CA VAL A 132 9.28 1.98 11.78
C VAL A 132 7.84 2.43 11.57
N GLY A 133 7.60 3.75 11.52
CA GLY A 133 6.29 4.33 11.23
C GLY A 133 5.79 3.99 9.82
N GLY A 134 6.64 4.05 8.80
CA GLY A 134 6.29 3.69 7.43
C GLY A 134 5.85 2.23 7.30
N VAL A 135 6.60 1.30 7.90
CA VAL A 135 6.22 -0.12 7.92
C VAL A 135 5.02 -0.36 8.85
N ALA A 136 4.83 0.45 9.90
CA ALA A 136 3.62 0.40 10.72
C ALA A 136 2.36 0.75 9.92
N ILE A 137 2.45 1.62 8.91
CA ILE A 137 1.32 1.88 8.01
C ILE A 137 0.96 0.62 7.22
N ASN A 138 1.93 -0.20 6.81
CA ASN A 138 1.64 -1.50 6.20
C ASN A 138 0.97 -2.48 7.20
N THR A 139 1.39 -2.47 8.46
CA THR A 139 0.69 -3.21 9.52
C THR A 139 -0.75 -2.70 9.68
N ALA A 140 -0.95 -1.37 9.68
CA ALA A 140 -2.26 -0.74 9.76
C ALA A 140 -3.13 -1.08 8.55
N HIS A 141 -2.51 -1.16 7.38
CA HIS A 141 -3.12 -1.51 6.11
C HIS A 141 -3.71 -2.93 6.17
N GLU A 142 -2.91 -3.93 6.57
CA GLU A 142 -3.39 -5.31 6.71
C GLU A 142 -4.55 -5.41 7.72
N LEU A 143 -4.42 -4.75 8.87
CA LEU A 143 -5.46 -4.75 9.92
C LEU A 143 -6.74 -3.99 9.52
N GLY A 144 -6.60 -2.93 8.73
CA GLY A 144 -7.67 -2.02 8.36
C GLY A 144 -8.73 -2.67 7.47
N HIS A 145 -8.32 -3.58 6.59
CA HIS A 145 -9.23 -4.31 5.69
C HIS A 145 -10.10 -5.33 6.40
N LYS A 146 -9.75 -5.73 7.62
CA LYS A 146 -10.43 -6.85 8.27
C LYS A 146 -11.76 -6.43 8.87
N ARG A 147 -12.72 -7.36 8.87
CA ARG A 147 -14.08 -7.10 9.40
C ARG A 147 -14.10 -6.97 10.93
N THR A 148 -13.12 -7.53 11.61
CA THR A 148 -13.01 -7.54 13.08
C THR A 148 -12.91 -6.10 13.62
N LYS A 149 -13.68 -5.80 14.67
CA LYS A 149 -13.66 -4.45 15.29
C LYS A 149 -12.31 -4.12 15.93
N LEU A 150 -11.66 -5.11 16.56
CA LEU A 150 -10.35 -4.94 17.19
C LEU A 150 -9.29 -4.58 16.15
N GLU A 151 -9.16 -5.35 15.07
CA GLU A 151 -8.16 -5.10 14.01
C GLU A 151 -8.32 -3.70 13.42
N ARG A 152 -9.56 -3.24 13.15
CA ARG A 152 -9.82 -1.87 12.68
C ARG A 152 -9.43 -0.78 13.68
N ARG A 153 -9.56 -1.02 14.98
CA ARG A 153 -9.07 -0.10 16.02
C ARG A 153 -7.54 -0.09 16.06
N LEU A 154 -6.91 -1.27 16.02
CA LEU A 154 -5.45 -1.40 15.97
C LEU A 154 -4.86 -0.74 14.74
N SER A 155 -5.54 -0.78 13.59
CA SER A 155 -5.16 -0.05 12.38
C SER A 155 -5.04 1.46 12.63
N LYS A 156 -6.05 2.08 13.25
CA LYS A 156 -5.99 3.52 13.59
C LYS A 156 -4.92 3.85 14.62
N ILE A 157 -4.69 2.96 15.59
CA ILE A 157 -3.62 3.09 16.57
C ILE A 157 -2.27 3.09 15.84
N ALA A 158 -1.99 2.09 15.01
CA ALA A 158 -0.74 2.01 14.24
C ALA A 158 -0.48 3.26 13.37
N LEU A 159 -1.53 3.86 12.78
CA LEU A 159 -1.42 5.11 12.00
C LEU A 159 -1.14 6.37 12.84
N ALA A 160 -1.36 6.33 14.15
CA ALA A 160 -1.26 7.52 15.00
C ALA A 160 0.16 8.10 15.05
N GLN A 161 1.18 7.24 14.99
CA GLN A 161 2.59 7.68 14.99
C GLN A 161 2.95 8.52 13.76
N SER A 162 2.35 8.24 12.59
CA SER A 162 2.66 8.93 11.34
C SER A 162 1.69 10.08 11.02
N PHE A 163 0.74 10.36 11.92
CA PHE A 163 -0.31 11.38 11.74
C PHE A 163 -1.14 11.17 10.46
N TYR A 164 -1.16 9.95 9.91
CA TYR A 164 -1.73 9.65 8.59
C TYR A 164 -3.13 9.00 8.68
N GLY A 165 -3.91 9.40 9.69
CA GLY A 165 -5.17 8.74 10.06
C GLY A 165 -6.27 8.72 8.99
N HIS A 166 -6.23 9.65 8.03
CA HIS A 166 -7.19 9.68 6.92
C HIS A 166 -7.02 8.50 5.95
N PHE A 167 -5.83 7.88 5.91
CA PHE A 167 -5.56 6.67 5.13
C PHE A 167 -6.53 5.53 5.46
N TYR A 168 -6.95 5.39 6.72
CA TYR A 168 -7.92 4.37 7.13
C TYR A 168 -9.23 4.45 6.31
N VAL A 169 -9.70 5.66 6.01
CA VAL A 169 -10.89 5.85 5.18
C VAL A 169 -10.53 5.79 3.70
N GLU A 170 -9.50 6.53 3.28
CA GLU A 170 -9.16 6.63 1.86
C GLU A 170 -8.84 5.27 1.27
N HIS A 171 -8.02 4.48 1.95
CA HIS A 171 -7.57 3.21 1.40
C HIS A 171 -8.74 2.24 1.26
N ASN A 172 -9.47 2.02 2.35
CA ASN A 172 -10.50 0.98 2.45
C ASN A 172 -11.79 1.31 1.69
N HIS A 173 -12.09 2.59 1.50
CA HIS A 173 -13.36 3.04 0.90
C HIS A 173 -13.17 3.92 -0.31
N GLY A 174 -11.92 4.25 -0.67
CA GLY A 174 -11.60 5.13 -1.78
C GLY A 174 -10.67 4.45 -2.80
N HIS A 175 -9.38 4.43 -2.49
CA HIS A 175 -8.32 3.99 -3.38
C HIS A 175 -8.60 2.61 -4.00
N HIS A 176 -8.96 1.58 -3.22
CA HIS A 176 -9.28 0.25 -3.77
C HIS A 176 -10.35 0.24 -4.87
N ILE A 177 -11.31 1.16 -4.78
CA ILE A 177 -12.40 1.30 -5.76
C ILE A 177 -11.90 2.00 -7.03
N ARG A 178 -10.97 2.95 -6.90
CA ARG A 178 -10.50 3.84 -7.99
C ARG A 178 -9.07 3.56 -8.46
N VAL A 179 -8.36 2.62 -7.87
CA VAL A 179 -6.98 2.26 -8.22
C VAL A 179 -6.82 2.02 -9.73
N ALA A 180 -5.67 2.45 -10.27
CA ALA A 180 -5.37 2.50 -11.69
C ALA A 180 -6.43 3.27 -12.51
N THR A 181 -7.06 4.29 -11.92
CA THR A 181 -7.90 5.23 -12.68
C THR A 181 -7.41 6.66 -12.55
N PRO A 182 -7.71 7.54 -13.51
CA PRO A 182 -7.22 8.92 -13.50
C PRO A 182 -7.73 9.79 -12.34
N VAL A 183 -8.82 9.35 -11.70
CA VAL A 183 -9.48 10.03 -10.56
C VAL A 183 -8.94 9.58 -9.21
N ASP A 184 -8.13 8.53 -9.16
CA ASP A 184 -7.47 8.11 -7.93
C ASP A 184 -6.22 8.97 -7.66
N PRO A 185 -6.17 9.70 -6.54
CA PRO A 185 -5.00 10.49 -6.19
C PRO A 185 -3.75 9.62 -5.95
N ALA A 186 -3.90 8.39 -5.47
CA ALA A 186 -2.77 7.49 -5.18
C ALA A 186 -2.29 6.67 -6.40
N SER A 187 -2.95 6.81 -7.55
CA SER A 187 -2.45 6.23 -8.82
C SER A 187 -1.46 7.18 -9.50
N ALA A 188 -0.21 6.75 -9.60
CA ALA A 188 0.85 7.53 -10.22
C ALA A 188 0.72 7.55 -11.75
N ARG A 189 1.00 8.69 -12.37
CA ARG A 189 0.82 8.88 -13.81
C ARG A 189 2.13 8.67 -14.56
N PHE A 190 2.06 8.12 -15.76
CA PHE A 190 3.21 8.05 -16.65
C PHE A 190 3.77 9.46 -16.93
N GLY A 191 5.09 9.62 -16.71
CA GLY A 191 5.81 10.88 -16.83
C GLY A 191 5.65 11.83 -15.63
N GLU A 192 5.02 11.40 -14.54
CA GLU A 192 4.96 12.14 -13.28
C GLU A 192 6.14 11.76 -12.38
N ALA A 193 6.95 12.74 -11.97
CA ALA A 193 8.00 12.49 -10.99
C ALA A 193 7.40 12.31 -9.58
N TYR A 194 8.02 11.46 -8.76
CA TYR A 194 7.58 11.18 -7.38
C TYR A 194 7.32 12.45 -6.56
N TRP A 195 8.20 13.45 -6.66
CA TRP A 195 8.08 14.69 -5.89
C TRP A 195 6.87 15.56 -6.28
N PHE A 196 6.31 15.39 -7.49
CA PHE A 196 5.03 16.00 -7.86
C PHE A 196 3.82 15.11 -7.52
N PHE A 197 4.03 13.79 -7.53
CA PHE A 197 3.03 12.82 -7.09
C PHE A 197 2.72 12.96 -5.61
N LEU A 198 3.74 13.06 -4.75
CA LEU A 198 3.62 13.06 -3.29
C LEU A 198 2.57 14.08 -2.76
N PRO A 199 2.70 15.40 -3.03
CA PRO A 199 1.70 16.35 -2.54
C PRO A 199 0.32 16.15 -3.20
N ARG A 200 0.27 15.69 -4.46
CA ARG A 200 -0.99 15.39 -5.15
C ARG A 200 -1.73 14.23 -4.50
N SER A 201 -1.00 13.17 -4.16
CA SER A 201 -1.54 11.98 -3.51
C SER A 201 -2.00 12.33 -2.10
N VAL A 202 -1.14 12.90 -1.25
CA VAL A 202 -1.48 13.24 0.15
C VAL A 202 -2.71 14.15 0.25
N VAL A 203 -2.70 15.27 -0.49
CA VAL A 203 -3.81 16.25 -0.41
C VAL A 203 -5.07 15.70 -1.06
N GLY A 204 -4.93 14.99 -2.19
CA GLY A 204 -6.06 14.38 -2.89
C GLY A 204 -6.74 13.29 -2.06
N SER A 205 -5.95 12.41 -1.47
CA SER A 205 -6.38 11.33 -0.57
C SER A 205 -7.09 11.88 0.66
N LEU A 206 -6.56 12.95 1.29
CA LEU A 206 -7.23 13.59 2.42
C LEU A 206 -8.59 14.19 2.03
N ARG A 207 -8.65 14.96 0.93
CA ARG A 207 -9.89 15.59 0.46
C ARG A 207 -10.95 14.54 0.13
N HIS A 208 -10.53 13.46 -0.54
CA HIS A 208 -11.43 12.41 -0.95
C HIS A 208 -11.92 11.56 0.25
N ALA A 209 -11.03 11.22 1.18
CA ALA A 209 -11.39 10.56 2.43
C ALA A 209 -12.44 11.36 3.20
N TRP A 210 -12.23 12.67 3.30
CA TRP A 210 -13.17 13.57 3.98
C TRP A 210 -14.54 13.58 3.30
N HIS A 211 -14.57 13.57 1.96
CA HIS A 211 -15.81 13.49 1.19
C HIS A 211 -16.55 12.17 1.44
N ILE A 212 -15.87 11.02 1.37
CA ILE A 212 -16.46 9.70 1.66
C ILE A 212 -17.06 9.68 3.07
N GLU A 213 -16.27 10.10 4.06
CA GLU A 213 -16.64 9.98 5.46
C GLU A 213 -17.78 10.93 5.83
N SER A 214 -17.72 12.16 5.33
CA SER A 214 -18.82 13.13 5.50
C SER A 214 -20.11 12.61 4.87
N GLY A 215 -20.04 12.01 3.67
CA GLY A 215 -21.18 11.38 3.01
C GLY A 215 -21.76 10.22 3.81
N ARG A 216 -20.90 9.35 4.38
CA ARG A 216 -21.31 8.24 5.26
C ARG A 216 -22.06 8.74 6.49
N LEU A 217 -21.58 9.81 7.14
CA LEU A 217 -22.18 10.38 8.35
C LEU A 217 -23.52 11.05 8.04
N ARG A 218 -23.59 11.86 6.97
CA ARG A 218 -24.84 12.51 6.53
C ARG A 218 -25.94 11.49 6.20
N ARG A 219 -25.62 10.40 5.49
CA ARG A 219 -26.57 9.30 5.21
C ARG A 219 -27.08 8.59 6.48
N ARG A 220 -26.37 8.72 7.60
CA ARG A 220 -26.75 8.15 8.90
C ARG A 220 -27.38 9.18 9.84
N GLY A 221 -27.64 10.41 9.38
CA GLY A 221 -28.14 11.50 10.23
C GLY A 221 -27.14 11.95 11.31
N GLN A 222 -25.85 11.65 11.15
CA GLN A 222 -24.80 11.97 12.13
C GLN A 222 -24.06 13.27 11.76
N ARG A 223 -23.61 14.01 12.77
CA ARG A 223 -22.77 15.21 12.59
C ARG A 223 -21.39 14.82 12.01
N VAL A 224 -20.91 15.59 11.04
CA VAL A 224 -19.58 15.39 10.41
C VAL A 224 -18.44 15.62 11.40
N PHE A 225 -18.57 16.64 12.22
CA PHE A 225 -17.64 16.91 13.32
C PHE A 225 -18.17 16.24 14.58
N GLY A 226 -17.59 15.10 14.93
CA GLY A 226 -17.99 14.32 16.09
C GLY A 226 -17.22 13.00 16.21
N PRO A 227 -17.43 12.25 17.31
CA PRO A 227 -16.67 11.04 17.62
C PRO A 227 -16.92 9.89 16.62
N HIS A 228 -18.01 9.94 15.85
CA HIS A 228 -18.32 8.96 14.82
C HIS A 228 -17.53 9.14 13.53
N ASN A 229 -16.82 10.27 13.36
CA ASN A 229 -15.95 10.49 12.22
C ASN A 229 -14.62 9.75 12.41
N ASN A 230 -14.36 8.77 11.55
CA ASN A 230 -13.19 7.91 11.62
C ASN A 230 -11.88 8.67 11.41
N ILE A 231 -11.89 9.74 10.61
CA ILE A 231 -10.70 10.57 10.35
C ILE A 231 -10.38 11.37 11.60
N LEU A 232 -11.37 12.08 12.16
CA LEU A 232 -11.19 12.86 13.38
C LEU A 232 -10.79 11.98 14.56
N ASN A 233 -11.39 10.79 14.68
CA ASN A 233 -11.02 9.83 15.71
C ASN A 233 -9.57 9.34 15.57
N ALA A 234 -9.09 9.07 14.34
CA ALA A 234 -7.70 8.67 14.11
C ALA A 234 -6.70 9.82 14.37
N TRP A 235 -7.04 11.05 13.98
CA TRP A 235 -6.22 12.22 14.28
C TRP A 235 -6.20 12.57 15.76
N ALA A 236 -7.30 12.40 16.48
CA ALA A 236 -7.33 12.56 17.93
C ALA A 236 -6.32 11.61 18.63
N LEU A 237 -6.21 10.35 18.18
CA LEU A 237 -5.18 9.43 18.68
C LEU A 237 -3.76 9.95 18.42
N SER A 238 -3.53 10.56 17.26
CA SER A 238 -2.22 11.12 16.90
C SER A 238 -1.89 12.34 17.78
N VAL A 239 -2.85 13.24 17.98
CA VAL A 239 -2.71 14.41 18.86
C VAL A 239 -2.44 13.99 20.31
N VAL A 240 -3.20 13.04 20.85
CA VAL A 240 -2.99 12.54 22.22
C VAL A 240 -1.63 11.88 22.37
N LEU A 241 -1.20 11.09 21.39
CA LEU A 241 0.13 10.47 21.38
C LEU A 241 1.24 11.54 21.41
N PHE A 242 1.20 12.48 20.47
CA PHE A 242 2.24 13.51 20.33
C PHE A 242 2.26 14.45 21.54
N ALA A 243 1.10 14.91 22.01
CA ALA A 243 0.98 15.75 23.18
C ALA A 243 1.52 15.06 24.44
N THR A 244 1.20 13.78 24.64
CA THR A 244 1.73 12.98 25.77
C THR A 244 3.26 12.88 25.69
N LEU A 245 3.82 12.53 24.53
CA LEU A 245 5.27 12.41 24.37
C LEU A 245 5.98 13.74 24.59
N ILE A 246 5.44 14.84 24.06
CA ILE A 246 5.98 16.19 24.25
C ILE A 246 5.87 16.63 25.71
N ALA A 247 4.78 16.31 26.40
CA ALA A 247 4.61 16.64 27.81
C ALA A 247 5.60 15.89 28.71
N VAL A 248 5.91 14.62 28.38
CA VAL A 248 6.83 13.76 29.16
C VAL A 248 8.30 14.07 28.88
N PHE A 249 8.67 14.25 27.61
CA PHE A 249 10.07 14.39 27.18
C PHE A 249 10.48 15.84 26.85
N GLY A 250 9.53 16.77 26.87
CA GLY A 250 9.75 18.19 26.57
C GLY A 250 9.60 18.56 25.09
N TRP A 251 9.50 19.86 24.82
CA TRP A 251 9.30 20.39 23.45
C TRP A 251 10.46 20.11 22.50
N SER A 252 11.67 19.84 23.01
CA SER A 252 12.87 19.60 22.22
C SER A 252 12.76 18.38 21.28
N ILE A 253 11.87 17.41 21.58
CA ILE A 253 11.65 16.25 20.71
C ILE A 253 10.65 16.52 19.57
N ALA A 254 9.89 17.61 19.61
CA ALA A 254 8.82 17.89 18.66
C ALA A 254 9.28 17.91 17.19
N PRO A 255 10.44 18.50 16.82
CA PRO A 255 10.94 18.46 15.44
C PRO A 255 11.21 17.04 14.95
N TYR A 256 11.75 16.16 15.80
CA TYR A 256 12.06 14.77 15.45
C TYR A 256 10.79 13.91 15.34
N LEU A 257 9.79 14.16 16.19
CA LEU A 257 8.45 13.56 16.08
C LEU A 257 7.76 13.95 14.77
N ALA A 258 7.84 15.23 14.38
CA ALA A 258 7.30 15.70 13.10
C ALA A 258 8.06 15.08 11.92
N PHE A 259 9.39 15.07 11.97
CA PHE A 259 10.24 14.49 10.93
C PHE A 259 9.95 12.99 10.72
N GLN A 260 9.92 12.18 11.78
CA GLN A 260 9.65 10.74 11.66
C GLN A 260 8.24 10.47 11.10
N ALA A 261 7.26 11.31 11.46
CA ALA A 261 5.89 11.16 10.96
C ALA A 261 5.81 11.42 9.46
N VAL A 262 6.46 12.50 9.00
CA VAL A 262 6.57 12.85 7.59
C VAL A 262 7.29 11.75 6.82
N LEU A 263 8.43 11.27 7.32
CA LEU A 263 9.15 10.18 6.68
C LEU A 263 8.29 8.92 6.56
N GLY A 264 7.51 8.60 7.59
CA GLY A 264 6.61 7.45 7.59
C GLY A 264 5.61 7.47 6.41
N PHE A 265 4.87 8.57 6.22
CA PHE A 265 3.94 8.64 5.08
C PHE A 265 4.64 8.90 3.74
N VAL A 266 5.82 9.53 3.70
CA VAL A 266 6.63 9.63 2.48
C VAL A 266 6.99 8.25 1.95
N LEU A 267 7.41 7.33 2.83
CA LEU A 267 7.69 5.94 2.46
C LEU A 267 6.45 5.21 1.95
N LEU A 268 5.28 5.39 2.59
CA LEU A 268 4.02 4.84 2.09
C LEU A 268 3.69 5.37 0.69
N GLU A 269 3.78 6.68 0.48
CA GLU A 269 3.45 7.28 -0.82
C GLU A 269 4.46 6.87 -1.89
N ALA A 270 5.70 6.55 -1.53
CA ALA A 270 6.65 5.94 -2.45
C ALA A 270 6.20 4.54 -2.90
N VAL A 271 5.62 3.76 -1.98
CA VAL A 271 5.01 2.46 -2.27
C VAL A 271 3.78 2.61 -3.17
N ASN A 272 2.84 3.52 -2.86
CA ASN A 272 1.70 3.81 -3.76
C ASN A 272 2.17 4.23 -5.16
N TYR A 273 3.23 5.06 -5.23
CA TYR A 273 3.78 5.54 -6.48
C TYR A 273 4.30 4.40 -7.36
N LEU A 274 5.12 3.51 -6.80
CA LEU A 274 5.69 2.39 -7.55
C LEU A 274 4.65 1.33 -7.90
N GLU A 275 3.67 1.10 -7.01
CA GLU A 275 2.61 0.09 -7.16
C GLU A 275 1.65 0.39 -8.31
N HIS A 276 1.44 1.67 -8.61
CA HIS A 276 0.40 2.09 -9.57
C HIS A 276 0.95 2.94 -10.70
N TYR A 277 2.27 2.98 -10.90
CA TYR A 277 2.89 3.84 -11.90
C TYR A 277 2.39 3.54 -13.31
N GLY A 278 1.65 4.49 -13.87
CA GLY A 278 1.22 4.54 -15.26
C GLY A 278 0.16 3.51 -15.67
N LEU A 279 -0.25 2.61 -14.78
CA LEU A 279 -1.27 1.61 -15.06
C LEU A 279 -2.65 2.27 -15.21
N LEU A 280 -3.42 1.80 -16.19
CA LEU A 280 -4.80 2.23 -16.42
C LEU A 280 -5.73 1.02 -16.48
N ARG A 281 -6.70 1.00 -15.58
CA ARG A 281 -7.76 0.01 -15.53
C ARG A 281 -8.63 0.15 -16.77
N SER A 282 -8.95 -0.99 -17.38
CA SER A 282 -9.78 -1.03 -18.58
C SER A 282 -11.19 -0.50 -18.32
N ARG A 283 -11.83 0.04 -19.36
CA ARG A 283 -13.22 0.51 -19.32
C ARG A 283 -14.16 -0.49 -19.99
N ARG A 284 -15.40 -0.51 -19.51
CA ARG A 284 -16.54 -1.18 -20.15
C ARG A 284 -17.05 -0.33 -21.32
N ALA A 285 -17.95 -0.91 -22.12
CA ALA A 285 -18.63 -0.21 -23.22
C ALA A 285 -19.43 1.01 -22.74
N ASP A 286 -19.97 0.99 -21.51
CA ASP A 286 -20.66 2.13 -20.89
C ASP A 286 -19.71 3.23 -20.37
N GLY A 287 -18.40 3.03 -20.52
CA GLY A 287 -17.34 3.91 -20.06
C GLY A 287 -17.02 3.84 -18.55
N SER A 288 -17.74 3.02 -17.77
CA SER A 288 -17.36 2.70 -16.40
C SER A 288 -16.08 1.87 -16.36
N PHE A 289 -15.33 1.94 -15.27
CA PHE A 289 -14.13 1.11 -15.11
C PHE A 289 -14.49 -0.33 -14.75
N MET A 290 -13.73 -1.29 -15.30
CA MET A 290 -13.79 -2.69 -14.92
C MET A 290 -13.50 -2.88 -13.42
N LYS A 291 -13.88 -4.04 -12.87
CA LYS A 291 -13.46 -4.41 -11.51
C LYS A 291 -11.94 -4.51 -11.47
N THR A 292 -11.34 -4.04 -10.39
CA THR A 292 -9.90 -4.19 -10.14
C THR A 292 -9.46 -5.65 -10.24
N SER A 293 -8.33 -5.87 -10.89
CA SER A 293 -7.78 -7.16 -11.25
C SER A 293 -6.28 -7.21 -10.99
N PHE A 294 -5.69 -8.38 -11.21
CA PHE A 294 -4.25 -8.59 -11.07
C PHE A 294 -3.38 -7.72 -12.00
N ARG A 295 -3.97 -7.12 -13.04
CA ARG A 295 -3.30 -6.28 -14.03
C ARG A 295 -3.15 -4.82 -13.62
N ASP A 296 -3.86 -4.41 -12.58
CA ASP A 296 -4.08 -3.00 -12.21
C ASP A 296 -3.09 -2.49 -11.14
N SER A 297 -2.13 -3.33 -10.75
CA SER A 297 -1.03 -2.98 -9.82
C SER A 297 0.24 -3.74 -10.19
N TRP A 298 1.40 -3.11 -9.98
CA TRP A 298 2.70 -3.76 -10.05
C TRP A 298 2.93 -4.68 -8.85
N ASN A 299 3.49 -5.87 -9.10
CA ASN A 299 3.86 -6.87 -8.10
C ASN A 299 5.39 -6.96 -7.94
N SER A 300 5.84 -7.57 -6.84
CA SER A 300 7.21 -8.03 -6.66
C SER A 300 7.25 -9.32 -5.84
N ASP A 301 7.86 -10.36 -6.41
CA ASP A 301 7.97 -11.67 -5.76
C ASP A 301 9.23 -11.82 -4.89
N HIS A 302 9.96 -10.73 -4.61
CA HIS A 302 11.19 -10.78 -3.80
C HIS A 302 10.91 -11.22 -2.36
N LEU A 303 11.51 -12.34 -1.95
CA LEU A 303 11.21 -13.06 -0.72
C LEU A 303 11.46 -12.24 0.55
N CYS A 304 12.63 -11.60 0.68
CA CYS A 304 12.97 -10.87 1.90
C CYS A 304 12.03 -9.69 2.08
N SER A 305 11.92 -8.84 1.06
CA SER A 305 10.97 -7.72 1.05
C SER A 305 9.52 -8.18 1.35
N ASN A 306 9.11 -9.38 0.89
CA ASN A 306 7.78 -9.92 1.17
C ASN A 306 7.58 -10.31 2.63
N LEU A 307 8.60 -10.81 3.33
CA LEU A 307 8.48 -11.12 4.75
C LEU A 307 8.36 -9.84 5.58
N PHE A 308 9.21 -8.84 5.29
CA PHE A 308 9.25 -7.57 6.01
C PHE A 308 7.97 -6.74 5.84
N LEU A 309 7.33 -6.84 4.68
CA LEU A 309 6.14 -6.07 4.34
C LEU A 309 4.86 -6.92 4.37
N TYR A 310 4.80 -8.04 5.11
CA TYR A 310 3.60 -8.87 5.17
C TYR A 310 2.99 -9.13 3.78
N GLN A 311 3.82 -9.61 2.85
CA GLN A 311 3.46 -9.91 1.47
C GLN A 311 2.79 -8.76 0.69
N LEU A 312 2.93 -7.51 1.13
CA LEU A 312 2.34 -6.34 0.46
C LEU A 312 2.71 -6.29 -1.02
N GLN A 313 3.91 -6.76 -1.39
CA GLN A 313 4.35 -6.75 -2.78
C GLN A 313 3.59 -7.70 -3.71
N ARG A 314 2.74 -8.60 -3.16
CA ARG A 314 1.69 -9.30 -3.92
C ARG A 314 0.44 -8.42 -4.04
N HIS A 315 0.69 -7.16 -4.37
CA HIS A 315 -0.26 -6.06 -4.34
C HIS A 315 -1.40 -6.21 -5.33
N SER A 316 -1.12 -6.84 -6.48
CA SER A 316 -2.12 -7.19 -7.48
C SER A 316 -3.24 -8.07 -6.91
N ASP A 317 -2.92 -9.10 -6.11
CA ASP A 317 -3.94 -9.93 -5.44
C ASP A 317 -4.60 -9.15 -4.31
N HIS A 318 -3.84 -8.35 -3.58
CA HIS A 318 -4.37 -7.49 -2.53
C HIS A 318 -5.48 -6.57 -3.07
N HIS A 319 -5.28 -5.94 -4.21
CA HIS A 319 -6.29 -5.09 -4.84
C HIS A 319 -7.45 -5.85 -5.47
N ALA A 320 -7.20 -7.04 -6.03
CA ALA A 320 -8.27 -7.90 -6.53
C ALA A 320 -9.14 -8.48 -5.40
N ASN A 321 -8.52 -8.74 -4.24
CA ASN A 321 -9.08 -9.48 -3.09
C ASN A 321 -8.66 -8.84 -1.73
N PRO A 322 -9.09 -7.60 -1.40
CA PRO A 322 -8.56 -6.83 -0.25
C PRO A 322 -8.81 -7.44 1.14
N LEU A 323 -9.80 -8.34 1.25
CA LEU A 323 -10.11 -9.01 2.51
C LEU A 323 -9.14 -10.17 2.83
N ARG A 324 -8.43 -10.66 1.82
CA ARG A 324 -7.47 -11.76 1.95
C ARG A 324 -6.37 -11.37 2.94
N ARG A 325 -5.91 -12.32 3.74
CA ARG A 325 -4.80 -12.06 4.68
C ARG A 325 -3.45 -12.24 3.99
N TYR A 326 -2.43 -11.59 4.53
CA TYR A 326 -1.13 -11.56 3.88
C TYR A 326 -0.52 -12.93 3.57
N GLN A 327 -0.72 -13.92 4.45
CA GLN A 327 -0.18 -15.28 4.27
C GLN A 327 -0.87 -16.06 3.14
N THR A 328 -2.03 -15.59 2.65
CA THR A 328 -2.78 -16.19 1.55
C THR A 328 -2.74 -15.39 0.25
N LEU A 329 -2.04 -14.24 0.24
CA LEU A 329 -1.82 -13.45 -0.97
C LEU A 329 -1.06 -14.26 -2.03
N ARG A 330 -1.41 -14.03 -3.29
CA ARG A 330 -0.91 -14.80 -4.43
C ARG A 330 -0.15 -13.94 -5.43
N THR A 331 0.86 -14.54 -6.04
CA THR A 331 1.40 -14.01 -7.30
C THR A 331 0.59 -14.54 -8.49
N SER A 332 0.57 -13.79 -9.58
CA SER A 332 -0.10 -14.15 -10.83
C SER A 332 0.77 -13.76 -12.02
N GLU A 333 0.75 -14.59 -13.05
CA GLU A 333 1.54 -14.37 -14.28
C GLU A 333 1.07 -13.15 -15.08
N VAL A 334 -0.21 -12.78 -14.94
CA VAL A 334 -0.75 -11.59 -15.61
C VAL A 334 -0.42 -10.28 -14.89
N SER A 335 0.13 -10.36 -13.68
CA SER A 335 0.53 -9.18 -12.92
C SER A 335 1.80 -8.57 -13.48
N PRO A 336 1.82 -7.26 -13.77
CA PRO A 336 3.06 -6.59 -14.14
C PRO A 336 4.03 -6.65 -12.95
N GLN A 337 5.30 -6.92 -13.19
CA GLN A 337 6.31 -7.12 -12.14
C GLN A 337 7.28 -5.94 -12.05
N LEU A 338 7.70 -5.56 -10.86
CA LEU A 338 8.82 -4.63 -10.67
C LEU A 338 10.15 -5.34 -10.99
N PRO A 339 11.19 -4.60 -11.39
CA PRO A 339 12.50 -5.18 -11.67
C PRO A 339 13.32 -5.50 -10.41
N ALA A 340 12.92 -5.00 -9.24
CA ALA A 340 13.56 -5.24 -7.95
C ALA A 340 12.53 -5.14 -6.81
N GLY A 341 12.92 -5.55 -5.61
CA GLY A 341 12.10 -5.41 -4.40
C GLY A 341 11.82 -3.95 -4.03
N TYR A 342 10.78 -3.72 -3.23
CA TYR A 342 10.30 -2.37 -2.87
C TYR A 342 11.40 -1.50 -2.26
N ALA A 343 12.27 -2.07 -1.43
CA ALA A 343 13.42 -1.38 -0.86
C ALA A 343 14.24 -0.63 -1.92
N VAL A 344 14.63 -1.32 -3.01
CA VAL A 344 15.39 -0.73 -4.12
C VAL A 344 14.55 0.25 -4.91
N MET A 345 13.29 -0.12 -5.18
CA MET A 345 12.40 0.68 -6.03
C MET A 345 11.99 2.01 -5.40
N ILE A 346 11.90 2.11 -4.06
CA ILE A 346 11.67 3.38 -3.35
C ILE A 346 12.80 4.37 -3.62
N TRP A 347 14.07 3.95 -3.44
CA TRP A 347 15.22 4.81 -3.73
C TRP A 347 15.30 5.19 -5.21
N CYS A 348 14.96 4.25 -6.10
CA CYS A 348 14.84 4.53 -7.53
C CYS A 348 13.79 5.62 -7.82
N ALA A 349 12.63 5.58 -7.17
CA ALA A 349 11.55 6.54 -7.35
C ALA A 349 11.93 7.96 -6.90
N PHE A 350 12.75 8.09 -5.85
CA PHE A 350 13.25 9.37 -5.36
C PHE A 350 14.21 10.07 -6.32
N VAL A 351 14.73 9.35 -7.32
CA VAL A 351 15.59 9.87 -8.39
C VAL A 351 14.85 9.80 -9.74
N PRO A 352 14.02 10.79 -10.12
CA PRO A 352 13.14 10.71 -11.29
C PRO A 352 13.82 10.37 -12.63
N PRO A 353 15.06 10.83 -12.92
CA PRO A 353 15.76 10.39 -14.12
C PRO A 353 16.07 8.88 -14.12
N LEU A 354 16.42 8.30 -12.97
CA LEU A 354 16.67 6.87 -12.84
C LEU A 354 15.35 6.09 -12.94
N TRP A 355 14.32 6.52 -12.20
CA TRP A 355 12.98 5.93 -12.29
C TRP A 355 12.49 5.83 -13.73
N ARG A 356 12.53 6.93 -14.48
CA ARG A 356 12.06 6.96 -15.88
C ARG A 356 12.86 6.01 -16.78
N ARG A 357 14.19 5.91 -16.61
CA ARG A 357 15.01 4.98 -17.40
C ARG A 357 14.61 3.52 -17.18
N VAL A 358 14.18 3.18 -15.98
CA VAL A 358 13.80 1.80 -15.60
C VAL A 358 12.32 1.54 -15.90
N MET A 359 11.43 2.34 -15.32
CA MET A 359 9.99 2.06 -15.29
C MET A 359 9.22 2.54 -16.50
N ASP A 360 9.65 3.61 -17.20
CA ASP A 360 8.95 4.03 -18.42
C ASP A 360 9.07 2.95 -19.50
N ARG A 361 10.26 2.38 -19.67
CA ARG A 361 10.51 1.28 -20.62
C ARG A 361 9.69 0.04 -20.28
N ARG A 362 9.64 -0.31 -18.99
CA ARG A 362 8.92 -1.50 -18.50
C ARG A 362 7.41 -1.36 -18.67
N LEU A 363 6.85 -0.18 -18.38
CA LEU A 363 5.44 0.12 -18.60
C LEU A 363 5.06 0.08 -20.08
N LEU A 364 5.87 0.70 -20.94
CA LEU A 364 5.63 0.69 -22.38
C LEU A 364 5.65 -0.73 -22.94
N ALA A 365 6.63 -1.55 -22.55
CA ALA A 365 6.69 -2.95 -22.94
C ALA A 365 5.48 -3.76 -22.44
N TYR A 366 5.00 -3.51 -21.22
CA TYR A 366 3.83 -4.20 -20.66
C TYR A 366 2.54 -3.96 -21.46
N TYR A 367 2.41 -2.80 -22.11
CA TYR A 367 1.28 -2.46 -22.96
C TYR A 367 1.56 -2.58 -24.46
N ASP A 368 2.64 -3.28 -24.87
CA ASP A 368 3.05 -3.39 -26.27
C ASP A 368 3.15 -2.02 -26.98
N HIS A 369 3.61 -1.00 -26.24
CA HIS A 369 3.71 0.40 -26.65
C HIS A 369 2.36 1.07 -27.01
N ASP A 370 1.22 0.47 -26.65
CA ASP A 370 -0.10 1.08 -26.80
C ASP A 370 -0.32 2.17 -25.74
N LEU A 371 -0.04 3.42 -26.13
CA LEU A 371 -0.17 4.58 -25.27
C LEU A 371 -1.61 4.87 -24.81
N THR A 372 -2.61 4.32 -25.49
CA THR A 372 -4.03 4.54 -25.13
C THR A 372 -4.42 3.81 -23.85
N LYS A 373 -3.64 2.79 -23.45
CA LYS A 373 -3.81 1.99 -22.23
C LYS A 373 -3.00 2.51 -21.04
N ILE A 374 -2.40 3.69 -21.15
CA ILE A 374 -1.53 4.26 -20.11
C ILE A 374 -2.20 5.43 -19.40
N ASN A 375 -2.14 5.43 -18.06
CA ASN A 375 -2.59 6.55 -17.25
C ASN A 375 -1.55 7.67 -17.29
N MET A 376 -1.66 8.55 -18.27
CA MET A 376 -0.64 9.54 -18.59
C MET A 376 -0.88 10.91 -17.96
N LYS A 377 0.20 11.62 -17.62
CA LYS A 377 0.14 13.03 -17.20
C LYS A 377 -0.57 13.87 -18.30
N PRO A 378 -1.62 14.68 -17.98
CA PRO A 378 -2.43 15.35 -19.00
C PRO A 378 -1.67 16.24 -20.00
N ARG A 379 -0.60 16.92 -19.53
CA ARG A 379 0.25 17.72 -20.42
C ARG A 379 1.02 16.87 -21.42
N LEU A 380 1.47 15.68 -21.02
CA LEU A 380 2.18 14.75 -21.89
C LEU A 380 1.22 14.10 -22.90
N ALA A 381 0.03 13.69 -22.46
CA ALA A 381 -1.00 13.16 -23.35
C ALA A 381 -1.35 14.14 -24.48
N ARG A 382 -1.58 15.42 -24.14
CA ARG A 382 -1.84 16.48 -25.13
C ARG A 382 -0.66 16.68 -26.10
N LYS A 383 0.58 16.64 -25.60
CA LYS A 383 1.77 16.76 -26.46
C LYS A 383 1.87 15.61 -27.48
N LEU A 384 1.36 14.44 -27.15
CA LEU A 384 1.32 13.26 -28.01
C LEU A 384 0.02 13.14 -28.82
N GLY A 385 -0.85 14.15 -28.80
CA GLY A 385 -2.13 14.12 -29.53
C GLY A 385 -3.19 13.19 -28.94
N LEU A 386 -3.01 12.73 -27.69
CA LEU A 386 -3.93 11.82 -27.00
C LEU A 386 -4.90 12.59 -26.09
N THR A 387 -6.15 12.14 -26.03
CA THR A 387 -7.12 12.61 -25.04
C THR A 387 -6.69 12.14 -23.64
N PRO A 388 -6.51 13.05 -22.66
CA PRO A 388 -6.16 12.65 -21.31
C PRO A 388 -7.17 11.65 -20.73
N PRO A 389 -6.72 10.52 -20.13
CA PRO A 389 -7.65 9.45 -19.77
C PRO A 389 -8.73 9.86 -18.74
N GLY A 390 -8.48 10.90 -17.94
CA GLY A 390 -9.44 11.47 -16.98
C GLY A 390 -10.53 12.35 -17.60
N LEU A 391 -10.42 12.67 -18.89
CA LEU A 391 -11.42 13.43 -19.66
C LEU A 391 -12.25 12.53 -20.59
N ILE A 392 -11.95 11.22 -20.64
CA ILE A 392 -12.77 10.25 -21.35
C ILE A 392 -14.03 10.02 -20.50
N GLY A 393 -15.13 10.70 -20.87
CA GLY A 393 -16.46 10.52 -20.29
C GLY A 393 -17.05 9.14 -20.62
N PRO A 394 -18.20 8.78 -20.02
CA PRO A 394 -18.97 7.63 -20.50
C PRO A 394 -19.28 7.83 -21.99
N ALA A 395 -19.14 6.76 -22.78
CA ALA A 395 -19.51 6.81 -24.19
C ALA A 395 -20.99 7.22 -24.26
N THR A 396 -21.26 8.44 -24.73
CA THR A 396 -22.60 8.80 -25.13
C THR A 396 -22.99 7.83 -26.24
N SER A 397 -24.13 7.16 -26.09
CA SER A 397 -24.67 6.20 -27.07
C SER A 397 -25.12 6.86 -28.39
N ALA A 398 -24.50 7.97 -28.78
CA ALA A 398 -24.79 8.74 -29.97
C ALA A 398 -23.91 8.27 -31.15
N ALA A 399 -23.94 6.97 -31.45
CA ALA A 399 -23.39 6.43 -32.70
C ALA A 399 -24.05 5.10 -33.11
N VAL A 400 -25.34 4.91 -32.81
CA VAL A 400 -26.18 3.90 -33.48
C VAL A 400 -27.50 4.57 -33.88
N SER A 401 -27.42 5.52 -34.80
CA SER A 401 -28.57 6.04 -35.54
C SER A 401 -28.07 6.54 -36.89
N ARG A 402 -27.63 5.61 -37.74
CA ARG A 402 -27.79 5.82 -39.18
C ARG A 402 -29.11 5.17 -39.55
N ARG A 403 -30.15 6.00 -39.55
CA ARG A 403 -31.45 5.73 -40.14
C ARG A 403 -31.24 5.14 -41.54
N THR A 404 -31.67 3.90 -41.75
CA THR A 404 -32.09 3.43 -43.07
C THR A 404 -33.27 4.30 -43.52
N PRO A 405 -33.25 4.91 -44.71
CA PRO A 405 -34.43 5.61 -45.23
C PRO A 405 -35.51 4.57 -45.52
N SER A 406 -36.67 4.77 -44.93
CA SER A 406 -37.90 4.02 -45.23
C SER A 406 -38.31 4.23 -46.68
N SER A 407 -38.50 3.15 -47.42
CA SER A 407 -39.13 3.14 -48.74
C SER A 407 -40.58 3.68 -48.66
N PRO A 408 -41.06 4.45 -49.66
CA PRO A 408 -42.41 5.00 -49.65
C PRO A 408 -43.48 3.93 -49.97
N PRO A 409 -44.73 4.11 -49.52
CA PRO A 409 -45.78 3.10 -49.67
C PRO A 409 -46.34 3.11 -51.11
N ALA A 410 -46.41 1.92 -51.71
CA ALA A 410 -47.12 1.73 -52.98
C ALA A 410 -48.63 1.90 -52.76
N ARG A 411 -49.21 2.94 -53.41
CA ARG A 411 -50.65 3.07 -53.60
C ARG A 411 -51.09 2.25 -54.81
N ARG A 412 -51.98 1.30 -54.53
CA ARG A 412 -52.97 0.57 -55.36
C ARG A 412 -53.09 0.94 -56.85
N ARG A 413 -53.09 -0.09 -57.70
CA ARG A 413 -54.26 -0.49 -58.53
C ARG A 413 -54.35 -2.00 -58.58
#